data_AF-A0A1H8A7V9-F1
#
_entry.id   AF-A0A1H8A7V9-F1
#
_cell.length_a   1.000
_cell.length_b   1.000
_cell.length_c   1.000
_cell.angle_alpha   90.00
_cell.angle_beta   90.00
_cell.angle_gamma   90.00
#
_symmetry.space_group_name_H-M   'P 1'
#
loop_
_entity.id
_entity.type
_entity.pdbx_description
1 polymer ?
#
loop_
_entity_poly.entity_id
_entity_poly.type
_entity_poly.pdbx_seq_one_letter_code
_entity_poly.pdbx_strand_id
1 'polypeptide(L)'
;MKKNNPFTLTFGKQPNEYISRYENTDMILSTFEADNPISQAYLIEGIRGSGKTVLMTSITNELGKDKDWIVIDLNSTQDLINDCAMRLIDSCKKIPDFFKQGFNISIAGFGIGVNGNDTPQDNVSIIDNMLSSLKK
;
A
#
# COMPACT_ATOMS: atom_id res chain seq x y z
N MET A 1 -28.93 20.11 -16.22
CA MET A 1 -27.89 19.08 -15.95
C MET A 1 -26.61 19.81 -15.60
N LYS A 2 -26.06 19.65 -14.39
CA LYS A 2 -24.80 20.30 -14.00
C LYS A 2 -23.67 19.71 -14.84
N LYS A 3 -23.01 20.57 -15.63
CA LYS A 3 -21.83 20.25 -16.43
C LYS A 3 -20.76 19.67 -15.49
N ASN A 4 -20.20 18.50 -15.80
CA ASN A 4 -19.08 17.92 -15.05
C ASN A 4 -17.92 18.92 -15.09
N ASN A 5 -17.61 19.56 -13.97
CA ASN A 5 -16.50 20.50 -13.88
C ASN A 5 -15.19 19.68 -13.83
N PRO A 6 -14.34 19.75 -14.87
CA PRO A 6 -13.09 18.98 -14.89
C PRO A 6 -12.07 19.47 -13.84
N PHE A 7 -12.29 20.64 -13.22
CA PHE A 7 -11.45 21.23 -12.17
C PHE A 7 -11.96 20.96 -10.75
N THR A 8 -12.95 20.07 -10.56
CA THR A 8 -13.40 19.69 -9.22
C THR A 8 -12.30 18.95 -8.47
N LEU A 9 -11.78 19.56 -7.41
CA LEU A 9 -10.82 18.95 -6.49
C LEU A 9 -11.50 17.82 -5.72
N THR A 10 -11.21 16.58 -6.10
CA THR A 10 -11.58 15.38 -5.35
C THR A 10 -10.33 14.84 -4.68
N PHE A 11 -10.32 14.76 -3.35
CA PHE A 11 -9.19 14.18 -2.62
C PHE A 11 -9.01 12.71 -3.01
N GLY A 12 -7.75 12.32 -3.27
CA GLY A 12 -7.39 10.93 -3.56
C GLY A 12 -7.82 10.41 -4.93
N LYS A 13 -8.31 11.26 -5.84
CA LYS A 13 -8.62 10.88 -7.22
C LYS A 13 -7.80 11.69 -8.20
N GLN A 14 -7.19 11.02 -9.17
CA GLN A 14 -6.56 11.69 -10.30
C GLN A 14 -7.64 12.44 -11.11
N PRO A 15 -7.46 13.75 -11.38
CA PRO A 15 -8.40 14.50 -12.21
C PRO A 15 -8.34 14.02 -13.67
N ASN A 16 -9.46 14.14 -14.39
CA ASN A 16 -9.53 13.77 -15.80
C ASN A 16 -8.57 14.61 -16.66
N GLU A 17 -8.38 15.87 -16.30
CA GLU A 17 -7.39 16.77 -16.88
C GLU A 17 -6.23 16.90 -15.89
N TYR A 18 -5.23 16.02 -16.03
CA TYR A 18 -4.00 16.03 -15.22
C TYR A 18 -2.84 16.46 -16.11
N ILE A 19 -2.19 17.59 -15.76
CA ILE A 19 -0.88 17.91 -16.33
C ILE A 19 0.12 16.96 -15.66
N SER A 20 0.45 15.92 -16.41
CA SER A 20 1.38 14.87 -16.01
C SER A 20 2.76 15.41 -15.68
N ARG A 21 3.28 14.99 -14.54
CA ARG A 21 4.68 15.17 -14.16
C ARG A 21 5.48 13.95 -14.56
N TYR A 22 5.48 13.62 -15.86
CA TYR A 22 6.06 12.39 -16.40
C TYR A 22 7.47 12.14 -15.85
N GLU A 23 8.33 13.16 -15.84
CA GLU A 23 9.71 13.02 -15.37
C GLU A 23 9.81 12.56 -13.91
N ASN A 24 9.02 13.13 -13.00
CA ASN A 24 9.06 12.75 -11.58
C ASN A 24 8.40 11.38 -11.34
N THR A 25 7.29 11.10 -12.03
CA THR A 25 6.61 9.81 -11.93
C THR A 25 7.50 8.69 -12.44
N ASP A 26 8.05 8.83 -13.65
CA ASP A 26 8.92 7.84 -14.29
C ASP A 26 10.21 7.64 -13.50
N MET A 27 10.79 8.72 -12.94
CA MET A 27 11.97 8.60 -12.08
C MET A 27 11.70 7.75 -10.83
N ILE A 28 10.56 7.96 -10.16
CA ILE A 28 10.23 7.21 -8.94
C ILE A 28 9.91 5.75 -9.30
N LEU A 29 9.11 5.52 -10.34
CA LEU A 29 8.75 4.17 -10.80
C LEU A 29 9.99 3.38 -11.20
N SER A 30 10.82 3.93 -12.09
CA SER A 30 12.05 3.26 -12.54
C SER A 30 13.04 3.00 -11.40
N THR A 31 13.07 3.86 -10.38
CA THR A 31 13.92 3.62 -9.20
C THR A 31 13.40 2.45 -8.38
N PHE A 32 12.08 2.35 -8.16
CA PHE A 32 11.49 1.26 -7.37
C PHE A 32 11.46 -0.09 -8.11
N GLU A 33 11.34 -0.07 -9.43
CA GLU A 33 11.32 -1.28 -10.28
C GLU A 33 12.74 -1.76 -10.66
N ALA A 34 13.79 -1.01 -10.35
CA ALA A 34 15.16 -1.41 -10.62
C ALA A 34 15.57 -2.62 -9.78
N ASP A 35 16.32 -3.56 -10.38
CA ASP A 35 16.87 -4.75 -9.69
C ASP A 35 17.69 -4.39 -8.44
N ASN A 36 18.40 -3.26 -8.49
CA ASN A 36 19.13 -2.70 -7.37
C ASN A 36 18.75 -1.22 -7.19
N PRO A 37 17.67 -0.93 -6.46
CA PRO A 37 17.13 0.41 -6.34
C PRO A 37 18.09 1.31 -5.56
N ILE A 38 18.48 2.44 -6.15
CA ILE A 38 19.36 3.43 -5.49
C ILE A 38 18.67 4.13 -4.32
N SER A 39 17.34 4.09 -4.26
CA SER A 39 16.53 4.58 -3.16
C SER A 39 15.32 3.69 -2.95
N GLN A 40 14.98 3.44 -1.69
CA GLN A 40 13.79 2.66 -1.28
C GLN A 40 12.69 3.56 -0.68
N ALA A 41 12.94 4.87 -0.58
CA ALA A 41 12.01 5.81 0.00
C ALA A 41 12.09 7.18 -0.70
N TYR A 42 10.94 7.82 -0.85
CA TYR A 42 10.83 9.17 -1.38
C TYR A 42 9.96 10.03 -0.48
N LEU A 43 10.37 11.29 -0.30
CA LEU A 43 9.56 12.32 0.35
C LEU A 43 9.08 13.32 -0.71
N ILE A 44 7.76 13.44 -0.87
CA ILE A 44 7.15 14.38 -1.83
C ILE A 44 6.86 15.70 -1.12
N GLU A 45 7.65 16.73 -1.42
CA GLU A 45 7.51 18.06 -0.82
C GLU A 45 6.86 19.10 -1.77
N GLY A 46 6.47 20.24 -1.22
CA GLY A 46 5.95 21.38 -1.96
C GLY A 46 4.77 22.09 -1.30
N ILE A 47 4.38 23.24 -1.84
CA ILE A 47 3.29 24.07 -1.30
C ILE A 47 1.92 23.38 -1.30
N ARG A 48 0.96 23.86 -0.49
CA ARG A 48 -0.42 23.34 -0.49
C ARG A 48 -1.04 23.52 -1.88
N GLY A 49 -1.75 22.50 -2.37
CA GLY A 49 -2.37 22.54 -3.70
C GLY A 49 -1.42 22.25 -4.86
N SER A 50 -0.13 21.96 -4.62
CA SER A 50 0.83 21.62 -5.68
C SER A 50 0.66 20.22 -6.29
N GLY A 51 -0.41 19.50 -5.97
CA GLY A 51 -0.68 18.16 -6.53
C GLY A 51 0.13 17.01 -5.93
N LYS A 52 0.72 17.17 -4.74
CA LYS A 52 1.50 16.10 -4.07
C LYS A 52 0.73 14.78 -3.95
N THR A 53 -0.51 14.83 -3.44
CA THR A 53 -1.36 13.65 -3.31
C THR A 53 -1.72 13.08 -4.69
N VAL A 54 -1.93 13.92 -5.69
CA VAL A 54 -2.22 13.45 -7.06
C VAL A 54 -1.01 12.71 -7.64
N LEU A 55 0.21 13.21 -7.42
CA LEU A 55 1.44 12.52 -7.82
C LEU A 55 1.58 11.18 -7.10
N MET A 56 1.44 11.17 -5.77
CA MET A 56 1.50 9.94 -4.96
C MET A 56 0.47 8.90 -5.45
N THR A 57 -0.79 9.31 -5.63
CA THR A 57 -1.86 8.45 -6.15
C THR A 57 -1.56 7.95 -7.56
N SER A 58 -0.91 8.75 -8.41
CA SER A 58 -0.55 8.31 -9.78
C SER A 58 0.52 7.21 -9.73
N ILE A 59 1.54 7.36 -8.88
CA ILE A 59 2.60 6.36 -8.69
C ILE A 59 2.02 5.07 -8.10
N THR A 60 1.20 5.17 -7.04
CA THR A 60 0.62 4.00 -6.39
C THR A 60 -0.37 3.26 -7.30
N ASN A 61 -1.13 3.97 -8.13
CA ASN A 61 -1.99 3.35 -9.13
C ASN A 61 -1.21 2.62 -10.21
N GLU A 62 -0.04 3.12 -10.62
CA GLU A 62 0.80 2.44 -11.62
C GLU A 62 1.39 1.16 -11.05
N LEU A 63 2.05 1.24 -9.88
CA LEU A 63 2.60 0.07 -9.19
C LEU A 63 1.53 -0.98 -8.91
N GLY A 64 0.32 -0.56 -8.51
CA GLY A 64 -0.79 -1.45 -8.21
C GLY A 64 -1.40 -2.18 -9.42
N LYS A 65 -0.97 -1.88 -10.66
CA LYS A 65 -1.35 -2.68 -11.84
C LYS A 65 -0.58 -4.00 -11.89
N ASP A 66 0.62 -4.04 -11.32
CA ASP A 66 1.43 -5.23 -11.21
C ASP A 66 1.02 -6.03 -9.97
N LYS A 67 0.88 -7.34 -10.14
CA LYS A 67 0.46 -8.27 -9.06
C LYS A 67 1.58 -8.59 -8.08
N ASP A 68 2.83 -8.32 -8.47
CA ASP A 68 3.99 -8.53 -7.61
C ASP A 68 4.17 -7.39 -6.58
N TRP A 69 3.39 -6.31 -6.71
CA TRP A 69 3.37 -5.18 -5.78
C TRP A 69 2.21 -5.25 -4.78
N ILE A 70 2.53 -4.97 -3.52
CA ILE A 70 1.54 -4.71 -2.47
C ILE A 70 1.55 -3.21 -2.17
N VAL A 71 0.43 -2.53 -2.46
CA VAL A 71 0.27 -1.10 -2.25
C VAL A 71 -0.65 -0.86 -1.05
N ILE A 72 -0.16 -0.15 -0.03
CA ILE A 72 -0.91 0.15 1.20
C ILE A 72 -0.93 1.67 1.41
N ASP A 73 -2.11 2.26 1.28
CA ASP A 73 -2.34 3.67 1.63
C ASP A 73 -2.61 3.81 3.12
N LEU A 74 -1.75 4.57 3.83
CA LEU A 74 -1.91 4.86 5.26
C LEU A 74 -2.36 6.30 5.49
N ASN A 75 -3.22 6.50 6.49
CA ASN A 75 -3.67 7.82 6.91
C ASN A 75 -3.11 8.18 8.29
N SER A 76 -2.40 9.31 8.37
CA SER A 76 -1.80 9.82 9.60
C SER A 76 -2.80 10.21 10.70
N THR A 77 -4.09 10.30 10.39
CA THR A 77 -5.13 10.58 11.41
C THR A 77 -5.63 9.33 12.14
N GLN A 78 -5.12 8.15 11.77
CA GLN A 78 -5.47 6.87 12.38
C GLN A 78 -4.26 6.25 13.08
N ASP A 79 -4.50 5.19 13.86
CA ASP A 79 -3.40 4.35 14.38
C ASP A 79 -2.71 3.65 13.20
N LEU A 80 -1.54 4.15 12.84
CA LEU A 80 -0.78 3.68 11.67
C LEU A 80 -0.38 2.21 11.78
N ILE A 81 -0.08 1.71 12.98
CA ILE A 81 0.35 0.31 13.17
C ILE A 81 -0.84 -0.61 12.97
N ASN A 82 -1.98 -0.28 13.58
CA ASN A 82 -3.19 -1.07 13.41
C ASN A 82 -3.71 -1.01 11.96
N ASP A 83 -3.76 0.18 11.34
CA ASP A 83 -4.20 0.36 9.96
C ASP A 83 -3.28 -0.40 8.97
N CYS A 84 -1.96 -0.35 9.18
CA CYS A 84 -0.99 -1.10 8.38
C CYS A 84 -1.21 -2.61 8.50
N ALA A 85 -1.33 -3.14 9.72
CA ALA A 85 -1.56 -4.57 9.94
C ALA A 85 -2.85 -5.04 9.23
N MET A 86 -3.95 -4.31 9.41
CA MET A 86 -5.24 -4.67 8.78
C MET A 86 -5.19 -4.62 7.25
N ARG A 87 -4.56 -3.60 6.67
CA ARG A 87 -4.44 -3.45 5.20
C ARG A 87 -3.48 -4.45 4.59
N LEU A 88 -2.38 -4.77 5.27
CA LEU A 88 -1.43 -5.79 4.84
C LEU A 88 -2.09 -7.17 4.83
N ILE A 89 -2.86 -7.50 5.88
CA ILE A 89 -3.69 -8.70 5.93
C ILE A 89 -4.64 -8.79 4.73
N ASP A 90 -5.40 -7.72 4.47
CA ASP A 90 -6.37 -7.71 3.37
C ASP A 90 -5.70 -7.83 1.99
N SER A 91 -4.53 -7.22 1.83
CA SER A 91 -3.77 -7.27 0.58
C SER A 91 -3.19 -8.67 0.33
N CYS A 92 -2.60 -9.30 1.34
CA CYS A 92 -2.03 -10.65 1.22
C CYS A 92 -3.10 -11.73 0.97
N LYS A 93 -4.34 -11.54 1.43
CA LYS A 93 -5.49 -12.43 1.09
C LYS A 93 -5.83 -12.46 -0.38
N LYS A 94 -5.51 -11.41 -1.12
CA LYS A 94 -5.79 -11.32 -2.56
C LYS A 94 -4.73 -12.06 -3.40
N ILE A 95 -3.61 -12.46 -2.79
CA ILE A 95 -2.54 -13.20 -3.45
C ILE A 95 -2.89 -14.69 -3.43
N PRO A 96 -3.11 -15.31 -4.61
CA PRO A 96 -3.36 -16.74 -4.69
C PRO A 96 -2.19 -17.51 -4.06
N ASP A 97 -2.49 -18.54 -3.28
CA ASP A 97 -1.52 -19.47 -2.69
C ASP A 97 -0.61 -18.92 -1.57
N PHE A 98 -0.72 -17.64 -1.17
CA PHE A 98 0.04 -17.09 -0.03
C PHE A 98 -0.21 -17.89 1.27
N PHE A 99 -1.47 -18.26 1.53
CA PHE A 99 -1.85 -19.06 2.69
C PHE A 99 -1.54 -20.56 2.52
N LYS A 100 -1.31 -21.03 1.30
CA LYS A 100 -0.97 -22.45 1.05
C LYS A 100 0.48 -22.78 1.38
N GLN A 101 1.36 -21.78 1.47
CA GLN A 101 2.76 -21.97 1.91
C GLN A 101 2.90 -22.18 3.43
N GLY A 102 1.83 -22.52 4.15
CA GLY A 102 1.87 -22.79 5.59
C GLY A 102 1.59 -21.58 6.47
N PHE A 103 1.06 -20.50 5.90
CA PHE A 103 0.76 -19.28 6.65
C PHE A 103 -0.65 -19.37 7.28
N ASN A 104 -0.71 -19.81 8.54
CA ASN A 104 -1.93 -19.82 9.33
C ASN A 104 -2.11 -18.44 9.97
N ILE A 105 -2.61 -17.46 9.20
CA ILE A 105 -2.99 -16.18 9.79
C ILE A 105 -4.28 -16.42 10.53
N SER A 106 -4.20 -16.43 11.86
CA SER A 106 -5.34 -16.27 12.76
C SER A 106 -5.87 -14.85 12.64
N ILE A 107 -6.45 -14.48 11.48
CA ILE A 107 -7.20 -13.23 11.35
C ILE A 107 -8.42 -13.39 12.25
N ALA A 108 -8.51 -12.52 13.25
CA ALA A 108 -9.61 -12.36 14.21
C ALA A 108 -9.46 -13.07 15.55
N GLY A 109 -8.34 -12.91 16.28
CA GLY A 109 -8.31 -13.11 17.75
C GLY A 109 -8.78 -14.48 18.28
N PHE A 110 -8.89 -15.47 17.39
CA PHE A 110 -9.34 -16.83 17.59
C PHE A 110 -8.67 -17.67 16.52
N GLY A 111 -7.43 -18.06 16.76
CA GLY A 111 -6.78 -19.11 16.01
C GLY A 111 -7.16 -20.44 16.63
N ILE A 112 -8.00 -21.24 15.98
CA ILE A 112 -8.05 -22.67 16.31
C ILE A 112 -6.73 -23.27 15.78
N GLY A 113 -5.69 -23.19 16.61
CA GLY A 113 -4.51 -24.02 16.49
C GLY A 113 -4.84 -25.40 17.02
N VAL A 114 -4.73 -26.41 16.18
CA VAL A 114 -4.54 -27.79 16.66
C VAL A 114 -3.26 -27.76 17.52
N ASN A 115 -3.42 -27.81 18.86
CA ASN A 115 -2.39 -27.66 19.92
C ASN A 115 -2.35 -26.32 20.70
N GLY A 116 -3.46 -25.61 20.86
CA GLY A 116 -3.88 -25.07 22.17
C GLY A 116 -2.96 -24.16 22.99
N ASN A 117 -2.08 -23.36 22.39
CA ASN A 117 -1.31 -22.32 23.08
C ASN A 117 -1.39 -20.98 22.31
N ASP A 118 -2.51 -20.29 22.43
CA ASP A 118 -2.72 -18.98 21.80
C ASP A 118 -2.19 -17.86 22.70
N THR A 119 -1.02 -17.31 22.36
CA THR A 119 -0.63 -15.98 22.85
C THR A 119 -1.26 -14.92 21.95
N PRO A 120 -1.93 -13.88 22.50
CA PRO A 120 -2.38 -12.73 21.73
C PRO A 120 -1.20 -12.14 20.95
N GLN A 121 -1.26 -12.17 19.62
CA GLN A 121 -0.23 -11.62 18.78
C GLN A 121 -0.49 -10.11 18.61
N ASP A 122 0.51 -9.27 18.88
CA ASP A 122 0.38 -7.84 18.67
C ASP A 122 0.51 -7.46 17.18
N ASN A 123 0.01 -6.27 16.83
CA ASN A 123 -0.02 -5.81 15.43
C ASN A 123 1.38 -5.70 14.81
N VAL A 124 2.41 -5.43 15.63
CA VAL A 124 3.81 -5.39 15.16
C VAL A 124 4.27 -6.78 14.76
N SER A 125 4.05 -7.80 15.60
CA SER A 125 4.40 -9.18 15.28
C SER A 125 3.64 -9.70 14.06
N ILE A 126 2.40 -9.26 13.84
CA ILE A 126 1.64 -9.60 12.63
C ILE A 126 2.34 -9.05 11.38
N ILE A 127 2.71 -7.76 11.40
CA ILE A 127 3.42 -7.11 10.29
C ILE A 127 4.75 -7.81 10.04
N ASP A 128 5.55 -8.05 11.07
CA ASP A 128 6.87 -8.68 10.94
C ASP A 128 6.78 -10.10 10.36
N ASN A 129 5.82 -10.90 10.83
CA ASN A 129 5.61 -12.24 10.29
C ASN A 129 5.15 -12.20 8.83
N MET A 130 4.29 -11.24 8.47
CA MET A 130 3.84 -11.07 7.08
C MET A 130 4.99 -10.67 6.15
N LEU A 131 5.77 -9.67 6.54
CA LEU A 131 6.91 -9.20 5.75
C LEU A 131 7.98 -10.29 5.62
N SER A 132 8.19 -11.10 6.65
CA SER A 132 9.12 -12.24 6.61
C SER A 132 8.67 -13.32 5.63
N SER A 133 7.36 -13.59 5.54
CA SER A 133 6.80 -14.54 4.56
C SER A 133 6.83 -14.02 3.13
N LEU A 134 6.91 -12.70 2.93
CA LEU A 134 7.04 -12.07 1.62
C LEU A 134 8.49 -12.02 1.14
N LYS A 135 9.48 -12.18 2.03
CA LYS A 135 10.89 -12.33 1.64
C LYS A 135 11.09 -13.70 1.00
N LYS A 136 11.53 -13.72 -0.26
CA LYS A 136 12.13 -14.89 -0.90
C LYS A 136 13.38 -15.33 -0.15
#